data_AF-A0A7C6FU46-F1
#
_entry.id   AF-A0A7C6FU46-F1
#
_cell.length_a   1.000
_cell.length_b   1.000
_cell.length_c   1.000
_cell.angle_alpha   90.00
_cell.angle_beta   90.00
_cell.angle_gamma   90.00
#
_symmetry.space_group_name_H-M   'P 1'
#
loop_
_entity.id
_entity.type
_entity.pdbx_description
1 polymer ?
#
loop_
_entity_poly.entity_id
_entity_poly.type
_entity_poly.pdbx_seq_one_letter_code
_entity_poly.pdbx_strand_id
1 'polypeptide(L)'
;MEKTNWHTPFGELRGVTAAKSDEKGRECIRLGIKNVLQTCVGPLIPLYAGEEEQPSVTLRADGTLQAVELESPQEIKTPAGSFTADGVTFYPSGALKSVRISRGEVVEREFHVGFEPFTAATAQLKFYENGALREIVFAEGKRAEVWPEPYWRILVRFGVTLHESGEILSLEPAHPVKAITPCGTYNAYNPNAEAGAKEHWSLRFDTRSRVTAVTTAGDRVYVRQISGGHYDEFVPDLSEGRQIPLRLTFNYDAEKATIIRPDGRAAEYTFEDEFIIYPNAAGGCDASGCDACGMCD
;
A
#
# COMPACT_ATOMS: atom_id res chain seq x y z
N MET A 1 9.84 -34.91 22.31
CA MET A 1 10.66 -35.23 21.12
C MET A 1 10.56 -34.04 20.20
N GLU A 2 11.60 -33.22 20.14
CA GLU A 2 11.67 -32.15 19.13
C GLU A 2 11.70 -32.80 17.75
N LYS A 3 10.76 -32.43 16.89
CA LYS A 3 10.74 -32.92 15.50
C LYS A 3 11.95 -32.33 14.79
N THR A 4 12.99 -33.14 14.61
CA THR A 4 14.21 -32.78 13.89
C THR A 4 14.00 -32.65 12.38
N ASN A 5 12.98 -33.35 11.85
CA ASN A 5 12.57 -33.30 10.46
C ASN A 5 11.06 -32.98 10.33
N TRP A 6 10.70 -32.15 9.37
CA TRP A 6 9.32 -31.81 9.03
C TRP A 6 9.06 -32.10 7.56
N HIS A 7 7.97 -32.79 7.26
CA HIS A 7 7.53 -33.03 5.90
C HIS A 7 6.57 -31.91 5.47
N THR A 8 6.88 -31.27 4.34
CA THR A 8 6.01 -30.27 3.72
C THR A 8 5.76 -30.66 2.25
N PRO A 9 4.70 -30.16 1.61
CA PRO A 9 4.49 -30.33 0.17
C PRO A 9 5.62 -29.78 -0.70
N PHE A 10 6.49 -28.93 -0.14
CA PHE A 10 7.56 -28.20 -0.84
C PHE A 10 8.95 -28.82 -0.61
N GLY A 11 9.03 -29.87 0.21
CA GLY A 11 10.28 -30.54 0.58
C GLY A 11 10.31 -30.97 2.05
N GLU A 12 11.32 -31.75 2.40
CA GLU A 12 11.62 -32.08 3.79
C GLU A 12 12.50 -30.99 4.39
N LEU A 13 12.07 -30.44 5.53
CA LEU A 13 12.89 -29.55 6.36
C LEU A 13 13.70 -30.40 7.32
N ARG A 14 15.02 -30.35 7.21
CA ARG A 14 15.95 -31.09 8.07
C ARG A 14 16.81 -30.15 8.90
N GLY A 15 17.27 -30.63 10.05
CA GLY A 15 18.16 -29.89 10.94
C GLY A 15 17.47 -28.66 11.54
N VAL A 16 16.23 -28.83 11.99
CA VAL A 16 15.50 -27.79 12.73
C VAL A 16 16.20 -27.52 14.06
N THR A 17 16.61 -26.27 14.30
CA THR A 17 17.27 -25.83 15.53
C THR A 17 16.33 -25.12 16.49
N ALA A 18 15.22 -24.57 15.97
CA ALA A 18 14.13 -24.03 16.77
C ALA A 18 12.81 -24.08 15.99
N ALA A 19 11.70 -24.28 16.69
CA ALA A 19 10.36 -24.13 16.15
C ALA A 19 9.46 -23.49 17.22
N LYS A 20 8.73 -22.43 16.86
CA LYS A 20 7.81 -21.74 17.75
C LYS A 20 6.46 -21.56 17.04
N SER A 21 5.38 -22.01 17.67
CA SER A 21 4.01 -21.72 17.23
C SER A 21 3.57 -20.37 17.79
N ASP A 22 2.91 -19.55 16.98
CA ASP A 22 2.27 -18.33 17.47
C ASP A 22 0.78 -18.51 17.81
N GLU A 23 0.13 -17.45 18.31
CA GLU A 23 -1.30 -17.46 18.69
C GLU A 23 -2.25 -17.85 17.54
N LYS A 24 -1.80 -17.73 16.29
CA LYS A 24 -2.57 -18.09 15.09
C LYS A 24 -2.25 -19.50 14.59
N GLY A 25 -1.44 -20.26 15.35
CA GLY A 25 -0.98 -21.60 14.98
C GLY A 25 0.04 -21.61 13.84
N ARG A 26 0.68 -20.48 13.53
CA ARG A 26 1.76 -20.45 12.54
C ARG A 26 3.03 -21.00 13.15
N GLU A 27 3.72 -21.86 12.42
CA GLU A 27 4.97 -22.48 12.84
C GLU A 27 6.15 -21.70 12.26
N CYS A 28 6.90 -21.02 13.13
CA CYS A 28 8.14 -20.31 12.79
C CYS A 28 9.33 -21.23 13.03
N ILE A 29 9.97 -21.68 11.95
CA ILE A 29 11.01 -22.72 11.96
C ILE A 29 12.36 -22.09 11.63
N ARG A 30 13.36 -22.35 12.48
CA ARG A 30 14.78 -22.07 12.23
C ARG A 30 15.49 -23.36 11.82
N LEU A 31 16.25 -23.27 10.73
CA LEU A 31 17.09 -24.34 10.23
C LEU A 31 18.56 -24.07 10.59
N GLY A 32 19.30 -25.13 10.92
CA GLY A 32 20.76 -25.09 11.14
C GLY A 32 21.56 -25.69 10.00
N ILE A 33 20.90 -26.24 8.97
CA ILE A 33 21.55 -26.79 7.78
C ILE A 33 20.83 -26.35 6.51
N LYS A 34 21.55 -26.39 5.38
CA LYS A 34 21.01 -26.09 4.07
C LYS A 34 19.87 -27.03 3.70
N ASN A 35 18.75 -26.44 3.30
CA ASN A 35 17.60 -27.12 2.71
C ASN A 35 17.28 -26.49 1.35
N VAL A 36 16.52 -27.19 0.51
CA VAL A 36 16.03 -26.67 -0.78
C VAL A 36 14.54 -26.92 -0.87
N LEU A 37 13.76 -25.85 -1.02
CA LEU A 37 12.31 -25.92 -1.16
C LEU A 37 11.92 -25.73 -2.62
N GLN A 38 11.15 -26.66 -3.17
CA GLN A 38 10.63 -26.55 -4.54
C GLN A 38 9.33 -25.75 -4.52
N THR A 39 9.29 -24.62 -5.24
CA THR A 39 8.15 -23.71 -5.25
C THR A 39 7.77 -23.27 -6.67
N CYS A 40 6.65 -22.55 -6.81
CA CYS A 40 6.21 -22.00 -8.10
C CYS A 40 7.18 -20.96 -8.70
N VAL A 41 8.05 -20.37 -7.86
CA VAL A 41 9.09 -19.42 -8.30
C VAL A 41 10.47 -20.07 -8.44
N GLY A 42 10.52 -21.42 -8.40
CA GLY A 42 11.75 -22.20 -8.48
C GLY A 42 12.27 -22.67 -7.11
N PRO A 43 13.49 -23.22 -7.08
CA PRO A 43 14.10 -23.71 -5.86
C PRO A 43 14.56 -22.55 -4.96
N LEU A 44 14.13 -22.58 -3.70
CA LEU A 44 14.52 -21.60 -2.68
C LEU A 44 15.45 -22.23 -1.66
N ILE A 45 16.44 -21.44 -1.21
CA ILE A 45 17.38 -21.83 -0.15
C ILE A 45 17.05 -20.97 1.07
N PRO A 46 16.31 -21.51 2.05
CA PRO A 46 16.00 -20.78 3.27
C PRO A 46 17.26 -20.46 4.07
N LEU A 47 17.22 -19.40 4.88
CA LEU A 47 18.27 -19.04 5.83
C LEU A 47 18.61 -20.23 6.73
N TYR A 48 19.89 -20.52 6.92
CA TYR A 48 20.37 -21.57 7.84
C TYR A 48 21.68 -21.18 8.54
N ALA A 49 22.39 -20.15 8.08
CA ALA A 49 23.53 -19.58 8.78
C ALA A 49 23.14 -18.36 9.62
N GLY A 50 23.99 -18.00 10.58
CA GLY A 50 23.83 -16.82 11.44
C GLY A 50 23.18 -17.11 12.79
N GLU A 51 23.50 -16.26 13.77
CA GLU A 51 22.97 -16.35 15.15
C GLU A 51 21.63 -15.64 15.34
N GLU A 52 21.11 -14.98 14.30
CA GLU A 52 19.82 -14.30 14.37
C GLU A 52 18.67 -15.30 14.60
N GLU A 53 17.75 -14.96 15.51
CA GLU A 53 16.53 -15.73 15.79
C GLU A 53 15.48 -15.64 14.66
N GLN A 54 15.83 -15.04 13.53
CA GLN A 54 14.89 -14.88 12.41
C GLN A 54 14.47 -16.27 11.87
N PRO A 55 13.17 -16.53 11.70
CA PRO A 55 12.71 -17.80 11.16
C PRO A 55 13.15 -17.98 9.72
N SER A 56 13.71 -19.15 9.41
CA SER A 56 14.06 -19.57 8.05
C SER A 56 12.81 -19.78 7.19
N VAL A 57 11.81 -20.45 7.78
CA VAL A 57 10.57 -20.84 7.12
C VAL A 57 9.43 -20.56 8.09
N THR A 58 8.34 -19.99 7.58
CA THR A 58 7.06 -19.90 8.30
C THR A 58 6.03 -20.76 7.60
N LEU A 59 5.38 -21.65 8.35
CA LEU A 59 4.24 -22.44 7.89
C LEU A 59 2.96 -21.91 8.53
N ARG A 60 1.84 -22.06 7.83
CA ARG A 60 0.51 -21.83 8.42
C ARG A 60 0.11 -22.99 9.32
N ALA A 61 -1.00 -22.82 10.04
CA ALA A 61 -1.58 -23.86 10.89
C ALA A 61 -1.92 -25.16 10.15
N ASP A 62 -2.21 -25.10 8.85
CA ASP A 62 -2.47 -26.26 7.99
C ASP A 62 -1.18 -26.88 7.40
N GLY A 63 0.00 -26.37 7.77
CA GLY A 63 1.30 -26.81 7.28
C GLY A 63 1.69 -26.26 5.91
N THR A 64 0.86 -25.42 5.27
CA THR A 64 1.21 -24.79 3.99
C THR A 64 2.30 -23.73 4.17
N LEU A 65 3.15 -23.58 3.15
CA LEU A 65 4.24 -22.61 3.16
C LEU A 65 3.69 -21.18 3.13
N GLN A 66 4.06 -20.37 4.13
CA GLN A 66 3.65 -18.97 4.21
C GLN A 66 4.77 -18.04 3.78
N ALA A 67 5.99 -18.26 4.27
CA ALA A 67 7.13 -17.40 4.01
C ALA A 67 8.45 -18.17 4.06
N VAL A 68 9.42 -17.68 3.30
CA VAL A 68 10.81 -18.13 3.32
C VAL A 68 11.70 -16.89 3.39
N GLU A 69 12.55 -16.84 4.42
CA GLU A 69 13.69 -15.91 4.47
C GLU A 69 14.87 -16.62 3.82
N LEU A 70 15.53 -15.97 2.87
CA LEU A 70 16.55 -16.60 2.03
C LEU A 70 17.94 -16.44 2.66
N GLU A 71 18.78 -17.46 2.50
CA GLU A 71 20.16 -17.47 3.03
C GLU A 71 21.02 -16.35 2.43
N SER A 72 20.83 -16.10 1.14
CA SER A 72 21.48 -15.03 0.39
C SER A 72 20.48 -14.49 -0.63
N PRO A 73 20.66 -13.26 -1.12
CA PRO A 73 19.80 -12.75 -2.18
C PRO A 73 19.74 -13.72 -3.37
N GLN A 74 18.55 -14.09 -3.81
CA GLN A 74 18.33 -15.00 -4.94
C GLN A 74 17.52 -14.31 -6.03
N GLU A 75 17.80 -14.63 -7.30
CA GLU A 75 16.94 -14.20 -8.40
C GLU A 75 15.60 -14.95 -8.33
N ILE A 76 14.52 -14.19 -8.17
CA ILE A 76 13.15 -14.69 -8.15
C ILE A 76 12.47 -14.24 -9.44
N LYS A 77 12.00 -15.20 -10.22
CA LYS A 77 11.16 -14.93 -11.39
C LYS A 77 9.75 -14.60 -10.93
N THR A 78 9.27 -13.42 -11.28
CA THR A 78 7.91 -12.98 -10.98
C THR A 78 7.17 -12.62 -12.28
N PRO A 79 5.83 -12.54 -12.26
CA PRO A 79 5.06 -12.03 -13.39
C PRO A 79 5.44 -10.60 -13.81
N ALA A 80 6.00 -9.80 -12.89
CA ALA A 80 6.48 -8.43 -13.15
C ALA A 80 7.96 -8.37 -13.55
N GLY A 81 8.60 -9.51 -13.84
CA GLY A 81 10.02 -9.63 -14.16
C GLY A 81 10.85 -10.34 -13.09
N SER A 82 12.16 -10.44 -13.32
CA SER A 82 13.10 -11.05 -12.36
C SER A 82 13.62 -10.03 -11.36
N PHE A 83 13.64 -10.39 -10.08
CA PHE A 83 14.13 -9.55 -9.00
C PHE A 83 15.04 -10.33 -8.06
N THR A 84 16.15 -9.72 -7.67
CA THR A 84 16.99 -10.22 -6.57
C THR A 84 16.26 -9.95 -5.25
N ALA A 85 15.95 -11.00 -4.50
CA ALA A 85 15.16 -10.91 -3.28
C ALA A 85 15.79 -11.67 -2.10
N ASP A 86 15.48 -11.21 -0.89
CA ASP A 86 15.96 -11.80 0.38
C ASP A 86 14.83 -12.56 1.10
N GLY A 87 13.59 -12.40 0.65
CA GLY A 87 12.45 -13.05 1.27
C GLY A 87 11.24 -13.09 0.36
N VAL A 88 10.49 -14.18 0.46
CA VAL A 88 9.29 -14.42 -0.33
C VAL A 88 8.14 -14.90 0.54
N THR A 89 6.92 -14.53 0.17
CA THR A 89 5.70 -15.03 0.82
C THR A 89 4.73 -15.58 -0.20
N PHE A 90 3.85 -16.46 0.27
CA PHE A 90 2.91 -17.19 -0.58
C PHE A 90 1.47 -17.01 -0.12
N TYR A 91 0.52 -17.34 -0.99
CA TYR A 91 -0.88 -17.59 -0.67
C TYR A 91 -1.06 -19.04 -0.17
N PRO A 92 -2.21 -19.40 0.45
CA PRO A 92 -2.50 -20.78 0.82
C PRO A 92 -2.45 -21.76 -0.36
N SER A 93 -2.80 -21.31 -1.58
CA SER A 93 -2.66 -22.08 -2.82
C SER A 93 -1.21 -22.40 -3.22
N GLY A 94 -0.22 -21.75 -2.60
CA GLY A 94 1.17 -21.80 -3.01
C GLY A 94 1.54 -20.79 -4.11
N ALA A 95 0.58 -19.98 -4.59
CA ALA A 95 0.89 -18.86 -5.48
C ALA A 95 1.76 -17.81 -4.78
N LEU A 96 2.61 -17.13 -5.55
CA LEU A 96 3.46 -16.04 -5.04
C LEU A 96 2.60 -14.89 -4.53
N LYS A 97 2.85 -14.44 -3.31
CA LYS A 97 2.15 -13.30 -2.69
C LYS A 97 3.00 -12.04 -2.64
N SER A 98 4.28 -12.16 -2.31
CA SER A 98 5.18 -11.01 -2.32
C SER A 98 6.64 -11.42 -2.44
N VAL A 99 7.45 -10.53 -2.99
CA VAL A 99 8.92 -10.59 -2.96
C VAL A 99 9.47 -9.35 -2.27
N ARG A 100 10.40 -9.53 -1.33
CA ARG A 100 11.16 -8.46 -0.68
C ARG A 100 12.49 -8.31 -1.40
N ILE A 101 12.68 -7.19 -2.08
CA ILE A 101 13.89 -6.89 -2.83
C ILE A 101 15.03 -6.64 -1.84
N SER A 102 16.23 -7.09 -2.21
CA SER A 102 17.35 -7.24 -1.28
C SER A 102 17.81 -5.94 -0.61
N ARG A 103 18.28 -6.04 0.65
CA ARG A 103 18.88 -4.89 1.35
C ARG A 103 20.23 -4.55 0.70
N GLY A 104 20.31 -3.38 0.07
CA GLY A 104 21.55 -2.83 -0.47
C GLY A 104 21.53 -2.62 -1.99
N GLU A 105 20.65 -3.31 -2.71
CA GLU A 105 20.33 -2.99 -4.09
C GLU A 105 19.06 -2.14 -4.12
N VAL A 106 19.20 -0.81 -4.03
CA VAL A 106 18.09 0.06 -4.43
C VAL A 106 17.99 -0.07 -5.94
N VAL A 107 17.18 -1.02 -6.38
CA VAL A 107 16.99 -1.26 -7.81
C VAL A 107 15.90 -0.33 -8.30
N GLU A 108 16.29 0.61 -9.15
CA GLU A 108 15.34 1.38 -9.94
C GLU A 108 14.78 0.48 -11.04
N ARG A 109 13.45 0.47 -11.14
CA ARG A 109 12.70 -0.32 -12.11
C ARG A 109 11.63 0.54 -12.75
N GLU A 110 11.52 0.40 -14.06
CA GLU A 110 10.45 0.99 -14.83
C GLU A 110 9.21 0.09 -14.74
N PHE A 111 8.06 0.71 -14.49
CA PHE A 111 6.76 0.06 -14.43
C PHE A 111 5.86 0.69 -15.49
N HIS A 112 5.29 -0.14 -16.35
CA HIS A 112 4.33 0.27 -17.38
C HIS A 112 2.91 0.21 -16.81
N VAL A 113 2.61 1.09 -15.85
CA VAL A 113 1.27 1.22 -15.23
C VAL A 113 0.85 2.68 -15.18
N GLY A 114 -0.43 2.96 -15.39
CA GLY A 114 -0.94 4.32 -15.60
C GLY A 114 -0.83 4.76 -17.06
N PHE A 115 -0.88 6.07 -17.28
CA PHE A 115 -0.84 6.71 -18.60
C PHE A 115 0.55 6.66 -19.24
N GLU A 116 1.59 6.90 -18.43
CA GLU A 116 3.00 6.82 -18.84
C GLU A 116 3.76 5.90 -17.89
N PRO A 117 4.79 5.18 -18.38
CA PRO A 117 5.68 4.42 -17.51
C PRO A 117 6.35 5.32 -16.47
N PHE A 118 6.64 4.76 -15.30
CA PHE A 118 7.45 5.44 -14.30
C PHE A 118 8.53 4.56 -13.73
N THR A 119 9.62 5.19 -13.31
CA THR A 119 10.72 4.51 -12.62
C THR A 119 10.62 4.71 -11.12
N ALA A 120 10.78 3.64 -10.35
CA ALA A 120 10.81 3.69 -8.90
C ALA A 120 11.87 2.77 -8.28
N ALA A 121 12.56 3.31 -7.28
CA ALA A 121 13.34 2.54 -6.33
C ALA A 121 12.41 1.67 -5.47
N THR A 122 12.44 0.35 -5.68
CA THR A 122 11.44 -0.58 -5.13
C THR A 122 12.03 -1.46 -4.02
N ALA A 123 11.30 -1.63 -2.92
CA ALA A 123 11.68 -2.51 -1.80
C ALA A 123 10.83 -3.79 -1.73
N GLN A 124 9.60 -3.75 -2.22
CA GLN A 124 8.73 -4.92 -2.20
C GLN A 124 7.73 -4.88 -3.36
N LEU A 125 7.46 -6.03 -3.93
CA LEU A 125 6.31 -6.24 -4.82
C LEU A 125 5.34 -7.20 -4.17
N LYS A 126 4.04 -6.93 -4.32
CA LYS A 126 2.96 -7.84 -3.92
C LYS A 126 2.11 -8.17 -5.13
N PHE A 127 1.58 -9.38 -5.14
CA PHE A 127 0.80 -9.92 -6.24
C PHE A 127 -0.58 -10.33 -5.76
N TYR A 128 -1.53 -10.31 -6.68
CA TYR A 128 -2.77 -11.06 -6.55
C TYR A 128 -2.49 -12.56 -6.73
N GLU A 129 -3.42 -13.40 -6.31
CA GLU A 129 -3.26 -14.85 -6.36
C GLU A 129 -3.16 -15.39 -7.81
N ASN A 130 -3.75 -14.68 -8.76
CA ASN A 130 -3.62 -14.96 -10.20
C ASN A 130 -2.25 -14.55 -10.80
N GLY A 131 -1.38 -13.91 -10.02
CA GLY A 131 -0.08 -13.40 -10.44
C GLY A 131 -0.05 -11.95 -10.93
N ALA A 132 -1.19 -11.27 -11.07
CA ALA A 132 -1.24 -9.86 -11.41
C ALA A 132 -0.53 -9.01 -10.32
N LEU A 133 0.14 -7.93 -10.74
CA LEU A 133 0.80 -7.03 -9.80
C LEU A 133 -0.24 -6.28 -8.98
N ARG A 134 -0.09 -6.29 -7.65
CA ARG A 134 -1.04 -5.67 -6.71
C ARG A 134 -0.49 -4.41 -6.08
N GLU A 135 0.78 -4.40 -5.70
CA GLU A 135 1.38 -3.28 -4.99
C GLU A 135 2.88 -3.21 -5.30
N ILE A 136 3.33 -1.99 -5.60
CA ILE A 136 4.73 -1.60 -5.72
C ILE A 136 5.04 -0.77 -4.47
N VAL A 137 5.86 -1.30 -3.57
CA VAL A 137 6.29 -0.59 -2.36
C VAL A 137 7.66 0.02 -2.62
N PHE A 138 7.75 1.34 -2.46
CA PHE A 138 9.00 2.07 -2.67
C PHE A 138 9.97 1.80 -1.52
N ALA A 139 11.26 1.92 -1.83
CA ALA A 139 12.29 1.92 -0.81
C ALA A 139 12.13 3.11 0.14
N GLU A 140 12.62 2.96 1.36
CA GLU A 140 12.44 3.95 2.42
C GLU A 140 12.93 5.33 2.00
N GLY A 141 12.11 6.35 2.25
CA GLY A 141 12.39 7.75 1.88
C GLY A 141 12.32 8.04 0.38
N LYS A 142 12.13 7.03 -0.48
CA LYS A 142 12.05 7.22 -1.94
C LYS A 142 10.66 7.66 -2.38
N ARG A 143 10.65 8.35 -3.51
CA ARG A 143 9.47 8.89 -4.19
C ARG A 143 9.60 8.59 -5.68
N ALA A 144 8.47 8.54 -6.36
CA ALA A 144 8.42 8.41 -7.81
C ALA A 144 7.35 9.32 -8.40
N GLU A 145 7.55 9.75 -9.62
CA GLU A 145 6.57 10.51 -10.38
C GLU A 145 5.67 9.55 -11.14
N VAL A 146 4.40 9.49 -10.76
CA VAL A 146 3.41 8.55 -11.31
C VAL A 146 2.38 9.33 -12.11
N TRP A 147 1.89 8.72 -13.20
CA TRP A 147 0.99 9.34 -14.17
C TRP A 147 -0.37 8.60 -14.20
N PRO A 148 -1.26 8.74 -13.20
CA PRO A 148 -2.61 8.20 -13.33
C PRO A 148 -3.37 8.98 -14.41
N GLU A 149 -4.15 8.32 -15.26
CA GLU A 149 -4.83 8.92 -16.43
C GLU A 149 -5.50 10.29 -16.23
N PRO A 150 -6.25 10.59 -15.13
CA PRO A 150 -6.85 11.91 -14.93
C PRO A 150 -5.86 13.00 -14.54
N TYR A 151 -4.60 12.65 -14.30
CA TYR A 151 -3.56 13.57 -13.89
C TYR A 151 -2.41 13.55 -14.88
N TRP A 152 -1.74 14.70 -15.00
CA TRP A 152 -0.45 14.73 -15.66
C TRP A 152 0.55 13.96 -14.78
N ARG A 153 0.91 14.47 -13.60
CA ARG A 153 1.96 13.86 -12.76
C ARG A 153 1.70 14.08 -11.29
N ILE A 154 1.89 13.03 -10.51
CA ILE A 154 1.85 13.06 -9.06
C ILE A 154 3.18 12.57 -8.51
N LEU A 155 3.80 13.35 -7.63
CA LEU A 155 4.92 12.85 -6.82
C LEU A 155 4.34 11.97 -5.71
N VAL A 156 4.60 10.67 -5.78
CA VAL A 156 4.07 9.65 -4.88
C VAL A 156 5.11 9.25 -3.83
N ARG A 157 4.66 9.02 -2.60
CA ARG A 157 5.46 8.42 -1.52
C ARG A 157 4.91 7.04 -1.16
N PHE A 158 5.75 6.19 -0.58
CA PHE A 158 5.46 4.82 -0.12
C PHE A 158 5.17 3.78 -1.20
N GLY A 159 4.43 4.09 -2.26
CA GLY A 159 4.18 3.14 -3.34
C GLY A 159 2.94 3.40 -4.18
N VAL A 160 2.58 2.42 -5.00
CA VAL A 160 1.37 2.37 -5.84
C VAL A 160 0.66 1.04 -5.64
N THR A 161 -0.67 1.04 -5.50
CA THR A 161 -1.50 -0.16 -5.52
C THR A 161 -2.30 -0.17 -6.81
N LEU A 162 -2.53 -1.37 -7.34
CA LEU A 162 -3.15 -1.59 -8.64
C LEU A 162 -4.40 -2.44 -8.48
N HIS A 163 -5.34 -2.26 -9.39
CA HIS A 163 -6.41 -3.21 -9.63
C HIS A 163 -5.83 -4.49 -10.24
N GLU A 164 -6.56 -5.60 -10.15
CA GLU A 164 -6.14 -6.87 -10.75
C GLU A 164 -6.00 -6.78 -12.28
N SER A 165 -6.71 -5.85 -12.91
CA SER A 165 -6.62 -5.50 -14.33
C SER A 165 -5.42 -4.62 -14.69
N GLY A 166 -4.69 -4.08 -13.70
CA GLY A 166 -3.43 -3.35 -13.87
C GLY A 166 -3.52 -1.83 -13.78
N GLU A 167 -4.71 -1.25 -13.77
CA GLU A 167 -4.90 0.18 -13.56
C GLU A 167 -4.55 0.59 -12.13
N ILE A 168 -4.16 1.84 -11.93
CA ILE A 168 -3.84 2.37 -10.60
C ILE A 168 -5.10 2.37 -9.74
N LEU A 169 -5.05 1.66 -8.61
CA LEU A 169 -6.13 1.63 -7.60
C LEU A 169 -5.97 2.75 -6.58
N SER A 170 -4.76 2.96 -6.07
CA SER A 170 -4.52 3.97 -5.03
C SER A 170 -3.06 4.34 -4.91
N LEU A 171 -2.80 5.60 -4.52
CA LEU A 171 -1.48 6.17 -4.23
C LEU A 171 -1.54 7.20 -3.10
N GLU A 172 -0.41 7.41 -2.42
CA GLU A 172 -0.24 8.49 -1.44
C GLU A 172 0.59 9.61 -2.04
N PRO A 173 0.02 10.81 -2.23
CA PRO A 173 0.79 11.96 -2.65
C PRO A 173 1.88 12.35 -1.63
N ALA A 174 3.02 12.83 -2.11
CA ALA A 174 4.07 13.39 -1.27
C ALA A 174 3.68 14.78 -0.69
N HIS A 175 2.78 15.47 -1.37
CA HIS A 175 2.21 16.78 -1.00
C HIS A 175 0.73 16.83 -1.45
N PRO A 176 -0.10 17.75 -0.94
CA PRO A 176 -1.48 17.92 -1.39
C PRO A 176 -1.64 17.99 -2.91
N VAL A 177 -2.49 17.13 -3.46
CA VAL A 177 -2.86 17.10 -4.89
C VAL A 177 -4.35 17.38 -5.03
N LYS A 178 -4.70 18.19 -6.03
CA LYS A 178 -6.10 18.47 -6.36
C LYS A 178 -6.77 17.23 -6.92
N ALA A 179 -7.75 16.69 -6.23
CA ALA A 179 -8.57 15.57 -6.63
C ALA A 179 -9.89 16.06 -7.21
N ILE A 180 -10.13 15.80 -8.49
CA ILE A 180 -11.39 16.17 -9.16
C ILE A 180 -12.41 15.05 -8.91
N THR A 181 -13.54 15.40 -8.31
CA THR A 181 -14.61 14.45 -7.95
C THR A 181 -15.97 14.99 -8.41
N PRO A 182 -17.04 14.16 -8.39
CA PRO A 182 -18.40 14.62 -8.67
C PRO A 182 -18.88 15.71 -7.68
N CYS A 183 -18.36 15.69 -6.46
CA CYS A 183 -18.74 16.58 -5.37
C CYS A 183 -17.76 17.74 -5.17
N GLY A 184 -17.06 18.15 -6.24
CA GLY A 184 -16.06 19.23 -6.20
C GLY A 184 -14.61 18.77 -6.12
N THR A 185 -13.71 19.72 -5.88
CA THR A 185 -12.25 19.49 -5.89
C THR A 185 -11.67 19.54 -4.48
N TYR A 186 -10.93 18.49 -4.11
CA TYR A 186 -10.35 18.31 -2.78
C TYR A 186 -8.82 18.31 -2.82
N ASN A 187 -8.15 18.65 -1.73
CA ASN A 187 -6.72 18.47 -1.52
C ASN A 187 -6.46 17.07 -0.93
N ALA A 188 -6.19 16.08 -1.78
CA ALA A 188 -5.91 14.73 -1.33
C ALA A 188 -4.49 14.61 -0.75
N TYR A 189 -4.40 14.35 0.55
CA TYR A 189 -3.16 14.11 1.28
C TYR A 189 -3.47 13.72 2.74
N ASN A 190 -2.72 12.77 3.27
CA ASN A 190 -2.80 12.35 4.67
C ASN A 190 -1.43 12.52 5.35
N PRO A 191 -1.22 13.54 6.19
CA PRO A 191 0.06 13.75 6.87
C PRO A 191 0.47 12.55 7.75
N ASN A 192 -0.49 11.73 8.18
CA ASN A 192 -0.27 10.56 9.03
C ASN A 192 -0.24 9.24 8.25
N ALA A 193 -0.12 9.27 6.93
CA ALA A 193 0.02 8.04 6.14
C ALA A 193 1.32 7.31 6.50
N GLU A 194 1.23 5.99 6.66
CA GLU A 194 2.36 5.10 6.93
C GLU A 194 2.73 4.30 5.68
N ALA A 195 3.97 3.81 5.65
CA ALA A 195 4.44 2.92 4.60
C ALA A 195 3.69 1.57 4.64
N GLY A 196 3.29 1.09 3.45
CA GLY A 196 2.51 -0.14 3.27
C GLY A 196 1.00 0.12 3.33
N ALA A 197 0.29 -0.24 2.25
CA ALA A 197 -1.14 -0.07 2.16
C ALA A 197 -1.86 -1.06 3.10
N LYS A 198 -2.14 -0.66 4.35
CA LYS A 198 -2.98 -1.46 5.25
C LYS A 198 -4.44 -1.40 4.82
N GLU A 199 -4.95 -0.19 4.51
CA GLU A 199 -6.33 0.01 4.07
C GLU A 199 -6.45 1.15 3.02
N HIS A 200 -5.47 1.24 2.12
CA HIS A 200 -5.34 2.19 0.99
C HIS A 200 -5.02 3.66 1.35
N TRP A 201 -4.49 4.39 0.36
CA TRP A 201 -3.95 5.75 0.49
C TRP A 201 -4.94 6.85 0.11
N SER A 202 -4.48 8.11 0.19
CA SER A 202 -5.31 9.31 0.11
C SER A 202 -6.03 9.50 -1.21
N LEU A 203 -5.51 8.99 -2.32
CA LEU A 203 -6.21 8.97 -3.61
C LEU A 203 -6.55 7.54 -3.99
N ARG A 204 -7.82 7.31 -4.37
CA ARG A 204 -8.27 6.04 -4.94
C ARG A 204 -9.02 6.24 -6.24
N PHE A 205 -8.91 5.24 -7.09
CA PHE A 205 -9.51 5.21 -8.41
C PHE A 205 -10.27 3.91 -8.64
N ASP A 206 -11.29 3.95 -9.49
CA ASP A 206 -11.80 2.74 -10.13
C ASP A 206 -11.00 2.38 -11.40
N THR A 207 -11.39 1.30 -12.07
CA THR A 207 -10.78 0.83 -13.32
C THR A 207 -11.06 1.74 -14.52
N ARG A 208 -11.85 2.81 -14.35
CA ARG A 208 -12.08 3.86 -15.35
C ARG A 208 -11.34 5.15 -14.96
N SER A 209 -10.39 5.04 -14.02
CA SER A 209 -9.57 6.12 -13.49
C SER A 209 -10.37 7.26 -12.83
N ARG A 210 -11.62 7.02 -12.43
CA ARG A 210 -12.44 8.01 -11.69
C ARG A 210 -12.08 7.98 -10.22
N VAL A 211 -12.02 9.13 -9.57
CA VAL A 211 -11.70 9.22 -8.13
C VAL A 211 -12.84 8.63 -7.29
N THR A 212 -12.58 7.52 -6.60
CA THR A 212 -13.56 6.82 -5.75
C THR A 212 -13.38 7.09 -4.26
N ALA A 213 -12.23 7.61 -3.85
CA ALA A 213 -12.04 8.09 -2.48
C ALA A 213 -10.95 9.16 -2.39
N VAL A 214 -11.15 10.06 -1.44
CA VAL A 214 -10.18 11.10 -1.05
C VAL A 214 -9.99 11.08 0.45
N THR A 215 -8.74 11.15 0.92
CA THR A 215 -8.41 11.54 2.30
C THR A 215 -7.83 12.95 2.29
N THR A 216 -8.38 13.85 3.10
CA THR A 216 -7.94 15.24 3.19
C THR A 216 -7.76 15.67 4.64
N ALA A 217 -6.58 16.20 4.95
CA ALA A 217 -6.32 16.95 6.19
C ALA A 217 -6.40 18.47 5.97
N GLY A 218 -6.49 18.91 4.72
CA GLY A 218 -6.34 20.31 4.31
C GLY A 218 -7.64 21.00 3.93
N ASP A 219 -8.78 20.30 3.94
CA ASP A 219 -10.06 20.88 3.52
C ASP A 219 -11.11 20.83 4.63
N ARG A 220 -11.97 21.85 4.66
CA ARG A 220 -13.26 21.86 5.35
C ARG A 220 -14.34 21.72 4.30
N VAL A 221 -15.34 20.91 4.58
CA VAL A 221 -16.42 20.57 3.63
C VAL A 221 -17.74 20.97 4.25
N TYR A 222 -18.50 21.81 3.55
CA TYR A 222 -19.88 22.11 3.88
C TYR A 222 -20.79 21.42 2.88
N VAL A 223 -21.81 20.72 3.37
CA VAL A 223 -22.75 20.01 2.50
C VAL A 223 -24.18 20.44 2.82
N ARG A 224 -24.96 20.76 1.79
CA ARG A 224 -26.39 21.04 1.92
C ARG A 224 -27.17 20.14 0.99
N GLN A 225 -28.16 19.44 1.53
CA GLN A 225 -29.03 18.58 0.75
C GLN A 225 -29.81 19.38 -0.31
N ILE A 226 -30.02 18.80 -1.49
CA ILE A 226 -30.76 19.44 -2.58
C ILE A 226 -32.21 19.77 -2.22
N SER A 227 -32.80 19.03 -1.28
CA SER A 227 -34.11 19.34 -0.70
C SER A 227 -34.14 20.66 0.09
N GLY A 228 -32.99 21.30 0.29
CA GLY A 228 -32.80 22.46 1.14
C GLY A 228 -32.45 22.08 2.58
N GLY A 229 -32.07 23.08 3.38
CA GLY A 229 -31.68 22.89 4.78
C GLY A 229 -30.48 23.75 5.20
N HIS A 230 -30.00 23.50 6.41
CA HIS A 230 -28.73 24.05 6.89
C HIS A 230 -27.56 23.28 6.28
N TYR A 231 -26.39 23.92 6.21
CA TYR A 231 -25.16 23.22 5.87
C TYR A 231 -24.69 22.37 7.04
N ASP A 232 -24.38 21.11 6.77
CA ASP A 232 -23.56 20.28 7.64
C ASP A 232 -22.08 20.65 7.43
N GLU A 233 -21.35 20.93 8.51
CA GLU A 233 -19.92 21.20 8.47
C GLU A 233 -19.12 19.94 8.82
N PHE A 234 -18.12 19.65 8.00
CA PHE A 234 -17.14 18.58 8.20
C PHE A 234 -15.74 19.16 8.18
N VAL A 235 -14.99 18.88 9.24
CA VAL A 235 -13.61 19.37 9.38
C VAL A 235 -12.69 18.24 9.84
N PRO A 236 -11.44 18.21 9.37
CA PRO A 236 -10.40 17.39 9.96
C PRO A 236 -10.26 17.72 11.44
N ASP A 237 -9.94 16.72 12.25
CA ASP A 237 -9.58 16.96 13.65
C ASP A 237 -8.12 17.42 13.69
N LEU A 238 -7.91 18.65 14.16
CA LEU A 238 -6.58 19.24 14.29
C LEU A 238 -6.13 19.32 15.76
N SER A 239 -6.89 18.72 16.67
CA SER A 239 -6.54 18.68 18.09
C SER A 239 -5.32 17.78 18.34
N GLU A 240 -4.65 18.01 19.47
CA GLU A 240 -3.63 17.12 20.04
C GLU A 240 -2.41 16.78 19.16
N GLY A 241 -2.05 17.66 18.22
CA GLY A 241 -0.79 17.59 17.47
C GLY A 241 -0.74 16.50 16.38
N ARG A 242 -1.80 15.70 16.21
CA ARG A 242 -1.94 14.73 15.11
C ARG A 242 -3.21 15.04 14.32
N GLN A 243 -3.05 15.52 13.10
CA GLN A 243 -4.16 15.92 12.23
C GLN A 243 -4.94 14.70 11.73
N ILE A 244 -6.12 14.39 12.28
CA ILE A 244 -6.95 13.27 11.81
C ILE A 244 -7.76 13.74 10.59
N PRO A 245 -7.50 13.19 9.39
CA PRO A 245 -8.11 13.67 8.16
C PRO A 245 -9.58 13.25 8.02
N LEU A 246 -10.32 13.99 7.19
CA LEU A 246 -11.59 13.52 6.64
C LEU A 246 -11.33 12.47 5.57
N ARG A 247 -12.24 11.50 5.45
CA ARG A 247 -12.29 10.57 4.33
C ARG A 247 -13.60 10.71 3.59
N LEU A 248 -13.53 10.77 2.27
CA LEU A 248 -14.67 10.82 1.38
C LEU A 248 -14.61 9.62 0.45
N THR A 249 -15.75 8.97 0.21
CA THR A 249 -15.89 7.94 -0.81
C THR A 249 -17.01 8.29 -1.77
N PHE A 250 -16.85 7.90 -3.04
CA PHE A 250 -17.77 8.23 -4.13
C PHE A 250 -18.20 6.94 -4.82
N ASN A 251 -19.48 6.62 -4.74
CA ASN A 251 -20.10 5.51 -5.45
C ASN A 251 -20.83 6.07 -6.68
N TYR A 252 -20.25 5.86 -7.86
CA TYR A 252 -20.79 6.35 -9.12
C TYR A 252 -22.06 5.62 -9.57
N ASP A 253 -22.23 4.35 -9.22
CA ASP A 253 -23.41 3.58 -9.65
C ASP A 253 -24.65 3.97 -8.84
N ALA A 254 -24.45 4.33 -7.57
CA ALA A 254 -25.51 4.80 -6.69
C ALA A 254 -25.62 6.34 -6.63
N GLU A 255 -24.72 7.06 -7.32
CA GLU A 255 -24.58 8.53 -7.29
C GLU A 255 -24.52 9.11 -5.87
N LYS A 256 -23.74 8.45 -5.00
CA LYS A 256 -23.65 8.75 -3.57
C LYS A 256 -22.23 9.10 -3.15
N ALA A 257 -22.14 10.11 -2.30
CA ALA A 257 -20.93 10.46 -1.56
C ALA A 257 -21.11 10.10 -0.09
N THR A 258 -20.06 9.57 0.53
CA THR A 258 -20.02 9.32 1.97
C THR A 258 -18.85 10.08 2.57
N ILE A 259 -19.13 10.89 3.60
CA ILE A 259 -18.10 11.56 4.39
C ILE A 259 -17.95 10.82 5.72
N ILE A 260 -16.76 10.30 5.98
CA ILE A 260 -16.38 9.63 7.22
C ILE A 260 -15.57 10.61 8.06
N ARG A 261 -16.10 10.90 9.25
CA ARG A 261 -15.52 11.82 10.23
C ARG A 261 -14.33 11.17 10.97
N PRO A 262 -13.49 11.99 11.63
CA PRO A 262 -12.41 11.49 12.49
C PRO A 262 -12.87 10.49 13.56
N ASP A 263 -14.10 10.64 14.07
CA ASP A 263 -14.70 9.75 15.07
C ASP A 263 -15.31 8.45 14.47
N GLY A 264 -15.15 8.24 13.17
CA GLY A 264 -15.65 7.07 12.45
C GLY A 264 -17.12 7.13 12.04
N ARG A 265 -17.88 8.16 12.45
CA ARG A 265 -19.27 8.32 11.98
C ARG A 265 -19.26 8.70 10.50
N ALA A 266 -20.20 8.12 9.76
CA ALA A 266 -20.40 8.39 8.35
C ALA A 266 -21.70 9.18 8.12
N ALA A 267 -21.67 10.11 7.18
CA ALA A 267 -22.83 10.79 6.63
C ALA A 267 -22.88 10.55 5.12
N GLU A 268 -24.08 10.34 4.57
CA GLU A 268 -24.29 10.04 3.15
C GLU A 268 -25.08 11.17 2.48
N TYR A 269 -24.65 11.49 1.26
CA TYR A 269 -25.18 12.56 0.42
C TYR A 269 -25.26 12.07 -1.03
N THR A 270 -26.03 12.76 -1.87
CA THR A 270 -26.05 12.49 -3.32
C THR A 270 -25.06 13.39 -4.04
N PHE A 271 -24.73 13.07 -5.29
CA PHE A 271 -23.90 13.95 -6.13
C PHE A 271 -24.61 15.27 -6.51
N GLU A 272 -25.93 15.35 -6.36
CA GLU A 272 -26.71 16.57 -6.62
C GLU A 272 -26.75 17.53 -5.43
N ASP A 273 -26.39 17.05 -4.23
CA ASP A 273 -26.26 17.90 -3.05
C ASP A 273 -25.16 18.95 -3.26
N GLU A 274 -25.28 20.10 -2.60
CA GLU A 274 -24.34 21.19 -2.77
C GLU A 274 -23.14 21.01 -1.84
N PHE A 275 -21.96 20.85 -2.42
CA PHE A 275 -20.68 20.78 -1.71
C PHE A 275 -19.91 22.08 -1.87
N ILE A 276 -19.51 22.67 -0.73
CA ILE A 276 -18.63 23.83 -0.70
C ILE A 276 -17.35 23.42 0.03
N ILE A 277 -16.22 23.49 -0.67
CA ILE A 277 -14.91 23.06 -0.18
C ILE A 277 -14.03 24.28 0.03
N TYR A 278 -13.53 24.47 1.26
CA TYR A 278 -12.59 25.52 1.61
C TYR A 278 -11.29 24.92 2.14
N PRO A 279 -10.13 25.53 1.82
CA PRO A 279 -8.90 25.21 2.52
C PRO A 279 -9.07 25.41 4.03
N ASN A 280 -8.65 24.43 4.81
CA ASN A 280 -8.60 24.52 6.25
C ASN A 280 -7.41 25.42 6.62
N ALA A 281 -7.68 26.71 6.83
CA ALA A 281 -6.67 27.76 7.08
C ALA A 281 -5.90 27.60 8.42
N ALA A 282 -6.05 26.49 9.13
CA ALA A 282 -5.34 26.23 10.38
C ALA A 282 -3.85 25.86 10.19
N GLY A 283 -3.37 25.79 8.96
CA GLY A 283 -1.94 25.84 8.63
C GLY A 283 -1.62 27.17 7.97
N GLY A 284 -1.55 28.24 8.76
CA GLY A 284 -0.99 29.49 8.27
C GLY A 284 0.42 29.23 7.76
N CYS A 285 0.67 29.54 6.49
CA CYS A 285 2.02 29.84 6.06
C CYS A 285 2.50 30.98 6.97
N ASP A 286 3.58 30.78 7.73
CA ASP A 286 4.29 31.95 8.24
C ASP A 286 4.67 32.78 7.02
N ALA A 287 4.40 34.08 7.06
CA ALA A 287 4.66 35.00 5.95
C ALA A 287 6.13 34.97 5.47
N SER A 288 7.05 34.44 6.29
CA SER A 288 8.46 34.20 5.96
C SER A 288 8.72 33.00 5.03
N GLY A 289 7.71 32.17 4.74
CA GLY A 289 7.81 31.01 3.83
C GLY A 289 7.28 31.27 2.42
N CYS A 290 6.63 32.41 2.17
CA CYS A 290 6.07 32.76 0.86
C CYS A 290 7.13 33.05 -0.22
N ASP A 291 8.38 33.36 0.16
CA ASP A 291 9.44 33.64 -0.82
C ASP A 291 9.92 32.39 -1.59
N ALA A 292 9.46 31.19 -1.22
CA ALA A 292 9.87 29.93 -1.85
C ALA A 292 8.77 29.23 -2.67
N CYS A 293 7.51 29.67 -2.63
CA CYS A 293 6.47 29.17 -3.52
C CYS A 293 6.10 30.25 -4.53
N GLY A 294 6.58 30.11 -5.76
CA GLY A 294 6.20 30.94 -6.90
C GLY A 294 4.74 30.71 -7.33
N MET A 295 3.79 30.88 -6.41
CA MET A 295 2.35 30.85 -6.67
C MET A 295 1.67 32.14 -6.21
N CYS A 296 2.33 33.27 -6.47
CA CYS A 296 1.69 34.57 -6.53
C CYS A 296 1.94 35.13 -7.94
N ASP A 297 0.87 35.15 -8.73
CA ASP A 297 0.70 35.51 -10.15
C ASP A 297 1.23 34.55 -11.23
#